data_AF-M3AIV1-F1
#
_entry.id   AF-M3AIV1-F1
#
_cell.length_a   1.000
_cell.length_b   1.000
_cell.length_c   1.000
_cell.angle_alpha   90.00
_cell.angle_beta   90.00
_cell.angle_gamma   90.00
#
_symmetry.space_group_name_H-M   'P 1'
#
loop_
_entity.id
_entity.type
_entity.pdbx_description
1 polymer ?
#
loop_
_entity_poly.entity_id
_entity_poly.type
_entity_poly.pdbx_seq_one_letter_code
_entity_poly.pdbx_strand_id
1 'polypeptide(L)'
;MGRNRPTAPDGTTRATLPETSLAAPSTFTDGLPLPQLFVFDLDYTLWPFWVDTHVSGPLKPTTSGLIVKDAYGESCAFYNDVPAILHHIKSRNLQLGAASRTSAPSLARRMLELLRIPTTTQEQNEGKEASKGAIAFFDHLEIYPGDKRRHFRALAEKSGVPFGEMLFFDDESRNKNVEELGVVMQLVRNGVTKQEIDAGVEAWRKRNGRLQKET
;
A
#
# COMPACT_ATOMS: atom_id res chain seq x y z
N MET A 1 41.98 -0.60 -33.44
CA MET A 1 41.86 -0.58 -31.97
C MET A 1 40.37 -0.54 -31.60
N GLY A 2 39.75 -1.70 -31.45
CA GLY A 2 38.35 -1.82 -31.04
C GLY A 2 38.26 -1.88 -29.52
N ARG A 3 37.47 -0.99 -28.90
CA ARG A 3 37.17 -1.05 -27.46
C ARG A 3 36.09 -2.10 -27.23
N ASN A 4 36.47 -3.26 -26.70
CA ASN A 4 35.54 -4.23 -26.15
C ASN A 4 34.81 -3.63 -24.95
N ARG A 5 33.50 -3.45 -25.08
CA ARG A 5 32.59 -3.14 -23.98
C ARG A 5 32.03 -4.47 -23.46
N PRO A 6 32.15 -4.80 -22.17
CA PRO A 6 31.53 -6.00 -21.65
C PRO A 6 30.00 -5.81 -21.66
N THR A 7 29.31 -6.62 -22.46
CA THR A 7 27.87 -6.82 -22.38
C THR A 7 27.56 -7.49 -21.05
N ALA A 8 26.84 -6.81 -20.17
CA ALA A 8 26.26 -7.43 -18.98
C ALA A 8 25.27 -8.52 -19.43
N PRO A 9 25.16 -9.65 -18.71
CA PRO A 9 24.20 -10.68 -19.04
C PRO A 9 22.78 -10.14 -18.84
N ASP A 10 21.93 -10.33 -19.84
CA ASP A 10 20.47 -10.23 -19.74
C ASP A 10 19.97 -11.32 -18.78
N GLY A 11 20.14 -11.08 -17.49
CA GLY A 11 19.50 -11.83 -16.43
C GLY A 11 18.12 -11.24 -16.19
N THR A 12 17.07 -11.91 -16.67
CA THR A 12 15.72 -11.69 -16.15
C THR A 12 15.70 -12.21 -14.71
N THR A 13 16.23 -11.42 -13.77
CA THR A 13 16.17 -11.74 -12.35
C THR A 13 14.71 -11.65 -11.95
N ARG A 14 14.05 -12.80 -11.79
CA ARG A 14 12.67 -12.91 -11.33
C ARG A 14 12.62 -12.26 -9.95
N ALA A 15 12.13 -11.03 -9.86
CA ALA A 15 12.02 -10.33 -8.59
C ALA A 15 11.05 -11.12 -7.72
N THR A 16 11.55 -11.76 -6.68
CA THR A 16 10.81 -12.43 -5.62
C THR A 16 11.07 -11.70 -4.32
N LEU A 17 10.05 -11.53 -3.48
CA LEU A 17 10.29 -11.09 -2.11
C LEU A 17 11.09 -12.19 -1.38
N PRO A 18 12.27 -11.90 -0.79
CA PRO A 18 12.96 -12.88 0.05
C PRO A 18 12.07 -13.27 1.24
N GLU A 19 12.10 -14.54 1.66
CA GLU A 19 11.23 -15.08 2.73
C GLU A 19 11.26 -14.24 4.02
N THR A 20 12.40 -13.63 4.35
CA THR A 20 12.55 -12.72 5.50
C THR A 20 11.87 -11.36 5.33
N SER A 21 11.63 -10.90 4.10
CA SER A 21 10.83 -9.70 3.80
C SER A 21 9.32 -9.98 3.74
N LEU A 22 8.92 -11.25 3.84
CA LEU A 22 7.54 -11.75 3.76
C LEU A 22 6.94 -12.10 5.13
N ALA A 23 7.54 -11.67 6.24
CA ALA A 23 6.90 -11.86 7.54
C ALA A 23 5.61 -11.04 7.58
N ALA A 24 4.48 -11.69 7.89
CA ALA A 24 3.21 -11.01 8.09
C ALA A 24 3.26 -10.12 9.34
N PRO A 25 2.46 -9.03 9.40
CA PRO A 25 2.17 -8.36 10.67
C PRO A 25 1.72 -9.38 11.72
N SER A 26 2.17 -9.24 12.96
CA SER A 26 1.93 -10.24 14.01
C SER A 26 0.44 -10.42 14.31
N THR A 27 -0.31 -9.30 14.28
CA THR A 27 -1.76 -9.25 14.48
C THR A 27 -2.55 -10.01 13.42
N PHE A 28 -1.95 -10.32 12.27
CA PHE A 28 -2.60 -11.09 11.20
C PHE A 28 -2.55 -12.61 11.43
N THR A 29 -1.89 -13.06 12.51
CA THR A 29 -1.68 -14.49 12.82
C THR A 29 -2.06 -14.87 14.25
N ASP A 30 -2.49 -13.92 15.08
CA ASP A 30 -2.86 -14.16 16.49
C ASP A 30 -4.28 -14.77 16.66
N GLY A 31 -5.06 -14.83 15.57
CA GLY A 31 -6.41 -15.38 15.55
C GLY A 31 -7.47 -14.49 16.18
N LEU A 32 -7.17 -13.21 16.41
CA LEU A 32 -8.14 -12.20 16.84
C LEU A 32 -8.75 -11.49 15.63
N PRO A 33 -9.94 -10.86 15.77
CA PRO A 33 -10.62 -10.19 14.67
C PRO A 33 -9.75 -9.13 13.97
N LEU A 34 -9.96 -8.94 12.67
CA LEU A 34 -9.28 -7.94 11.85
C LEU A 34 -10.30 -6.96 11.25
N PRO A 35 -9.90 -5.72 10.94
CA PRO A 35 -10.70 -4.80 10.13
C PRO A 35 -11.04 -5.45 8.78
N GLN A 36 -12.24 -5.21 8.26
CA GLN A 36 -12.66 -5.74 6.96
C GLN A 36 -12.07 -4.94 5.80
N LEU A 37 -11.80 -3.64 6.03
CA LEU A 37 -11.22 -2.74 5.04
C LEU A 37 -10.03 -1.98 5.63
N PHE A 38 -8.86 -2.19 5.03
CA PHE A 38 -7.65 -1.42 5.29
C PHE A 38 -7.55 -0.28 4.28
N VAL A 39 -7.43 0.96 4.74
CA VAL A 39 -7.34 2.15 3.89
C VAL A 39 -6.00 2.83 4.12
N PHE A 40 -5.32 3.19 3.04
CA PHE A 40 -4.04 3.91 3.10
C PHE A 40 -4.15 5.28 2.43
N ASP A 41 -3.55 6.29 3.04
CA ASP A 41 -3.08 7.44 2.27
C ASP A 41 -1.93 7.03 1.33
N LEU A 42 -1.55 7.92 0.41
CA LEU A 42 -0.49 7.64 -0.55
C LEU A 42 0.83 8.29 -0.14
N ASP A 43 0.87 9.62 -0.17
CA ASP A 43 2.07 10.41 0.10
C ASP A 43 2.49 10.26 1.56
N TYR A 44 3.79 10.09 1.82
CA TYR A 44 4.39 9.80 3.15
C TYR A 44 3.82 8.61 3.93
N THR A 45 2.91 7.84 3.31
CA THR A 45 2.32 6.62 3.86
C THR A 45 2.82 5.39 3.10
N LEU A 46 2.62 5.33 1.78
CA LEU A 46 3.12 4.25 0.94
C LEU A 46 4.50 4.54 0.35
N TRP A 47 4.81 5.82 0.09
CA TRP A 47 6.09 6.26 -0.46
C TRP A 47 6.57 7.57 0.21
N PRO A 48 7.88 7.86 0.21
CA PRO A 48 8.46 8.95 1.01
C PRO A 48 8.45 10.34 0.32
N PHE A 49 7.37 10.69 -0.37
CA PHE A 49 7.27 11.96 -1.10
C PHE A 49 5.81 12.38 -1.37
N TRP A 50 5.58 13.67 -1.63
CA TRP A 50 4.37 14.16 -2.28
C TRP A 50 4.44 14.01 -3.78
N VAL A 51 3.53 13.22 -4.36
CA VAL A 51 3.49 12.94 -5.80
C VAL A 51 3.17 14.18 -6.65
N ASP A 52 2.47 15.19 -6.12
CA ASP A 52 2.14 16.42 -6.85
C ASP A 52 3.21 17.52 -6.73
N THR A 53 4.22 17.32 -5.88
CA THR A 53 5.25 18.33 -5.59
C THR A 53 6.64 17.86 -6.01
N HIS A 54 7.01 16.63 -5.65
CA HIS A 54 8.38 16.12 -5.84
C HIS A 54 8.58 15.32 -7.13
N VAL A 55 7.48 14.93 -7.81
CA VAL A 55 7.54 14.00 -8.94
C VAL A 55 7.05 14.68 -10.21
N SER A 56 7.85 14.59 -11.28
CA SER A 56 7.47 15.11 -12.59
C SER A 56 7.29 14.01 -13.62
N GLY A 57 6.12 13.97 -14.27
CA GLY A 57 5.88 13.07 -15.39
C GLY A 57 6.69 13.44 -16.65
N PRO A 58 6.95 12.48 -17.56
CA PRO A 58 6.43 11.12 -17.58
C PRO A 58 7.21 10.15 -16.67
N LEU A 59 6.48 9.19 -16.09
CA LEU A 59 7.03 8.12 -15.28
C LEU A 59 7.51 6.94 -16.13
N LYS A 60 8.67 6.37 -15.81
CA LYS A 60 9.28 5.22 -16.49
C LYS A 60 9.66 4.13 -15.47
N PRO A 61 9.09 2.92 -15.56
CA PRO A 61 9.47 1.84 -14.65
C PRO A 61 10.90 1.35 -14.95
N THR A 62 11.61 0.94 -13.91
CA THR A 62 12.84 0.16 -14.07
C THR A 62 12.51 -1.29 -14.44
N THR A 63 13.50 -2.07 -14.92
CA THR A 63 13.31 -3.46 -15.31
C THR A 63 12.73 -4.35 -14.19
N SER A 64 13.09 -4.07 -12.94
CA SER A 64 12.54 -4.80 -11.78
C SER A 64 11.10 -4.40 -11.44
N GLY A 65 10.67 -3.21 -11.86
CA GLY A 65 9.39 -2.62 -11.46
C GLY A 65 9.34 -2.14 -10.00
N LEU A 66 10.41 -2.32 -9.23
CA LEU A 66 10.48 -1.88 -7.82
C LEU A 66 10.69 -0.37 -7.68
N ILE A 67 11.33 0.22 -8.69
CA ILE A 67 11.62 1.65 -8.78
C ILE A 67 11.00 2.19 -10.06
N VAL A 68 10.40 3.37 -9.97
CA VAL A 68 9.95 4.18 -11.10
C VAL A 68 10.80 5.43 -11.17
N LYS A 69 11.28 5.79 -12.36
CA LYS A 69 11.99 7.03 -12.60
C LYS A 69 11.04 8.10 -13.10
N ASP A 70 11.19 9.31 -12.58
CA ASP A 70 10.49 10.48 -13.08
C ASP A 70 11.18 11.07 -14.34
N ALA A 71 10.71 12.22 -14.81
CA ALA A 71 11.26 12.91 -15.98
C ALA A 71 12.72 13.38 -15.79
N TYR A 72 13.13 13.64 -14.55
CA TYR A 72 14.47 14.09 -14.18
C TYR A 72 15.40 12.93 -13.79
N GLY A 73 14.86 11.72 -13.68
CA GLY A 73 15.59 10.51 -13.33
C GLY A 73 15.59 10.18 -11.84
N GLU A 74 14.81 10.91 -11.04
CA GLU A 74 14.62 10.66 -9.61
C GLU A 74 13.95 9.32 -9.38
N SER A 75 14.41 8.60 -8.35
CA SER A 75 13.96 7.23 -8.06
C SER A 75 12.79 7.23 -7.07
N CYS A 76 11.61 6.86 -7.56
CA CYS A 76 10.39 6.71 -6.78
C CYS A 76 10.18 5.24 -6.44
N ALA A 77 10.00 4.91 -5.16
CA ALA A 77 9.73 3.56 -4.66
C ALA A 77 8.84 3.60 -3.42
N PHE A 78 8.25 2.47 -3.06
CA PHE A 78 7.53 2.32 -1.79
C PHE A 78 8.47 2.27 -0.59
N TYR A 79 7.93 2.49 0.61
CA TYR A 79 8.56 2.04 1.84
C TYR A 79 8.75 0.52 1.85
N ASN A 80 9.80 0.05 2.52
CA ASN A 80 10.28 -1.34 2.42
C ASN A 80 9.24 -2.40 2.80
N ASP A 81 8.38 -2.12 3.77
CA ASP A 81 7.37 -3.07 4.27
C ASP A 81 6.08 -3.10 3.45
N VAL A 82 5.82 -2.06 2.62
CA VAL A 82 4.57 -1.91 1.88
C VAL A 82 4.27 -3.12 0.99
N PRO A 83 5.19 -3.64 0.14
CA PRO A 83 4.89 -4.79 -0.70
C PRO A 83 4.37 -6.01 0.08
N ALA A 84 4.98 -6.31 1.24
CA ALA A 84 4.59 -7.44 2.07
C ALA A 84 3.25 -7.20 2.78
N ILE A 85 3.01 -5.99 3.27
CA ILE A 85 1.73 -5.60 3.90
C ILE A 85 0.58 -5.78 2.91
N LEU A 86 0.70 -5.22 1.70
CA LEU A 86 -0.37 -5.28 0.69
C LEU A 86 -0.64 -6.73 0.26
N HIS A 87 0.40 -7.55 0.13
CA HIS A 87 0.27 -8.98 -0.15
C HIS A 87 -0.48 -9.72 0.96
N HIS A 88 -0.14 -9.47 2.23
CA HIS A 88 -0.75 -10.15 3.35
C HIS A 88 -2.20 -9.76 3.63
N ILE A 89 -2.59 -8.54 3.29
CA ILE A 89 -3.99 -8.11 3.31
C ILE A 89 -4.78 -8.90 2.26
N LYS A 90 -4.30 -8.97 1.01
CA LYS A 90 -5.02 -9.63 -0.08
C LYS A 90 -5.05 -11.15 0.02
N SER A 91 -3.99 -11.78 0.49
CA SER A 91 -3.98 -13.24 0.74
C SER A 91 -4.98 -13.67 1.83
N ARG A 92 -5.42 -12.75 2.69
CA ARG A 92 -6.46 -12.99 3.71
C ARG A 92 -7.87 -12.60 3.26
N ASN A 93 -8.04 -12.27 1.99
CA ASN A 93 -9.32 -11.83 1.43
C ASN A 93 -9.91 -10.59 2.15
N LEU A 94 -9.03 -9.74 2.70
CA LEU A 94 -9.41 -8.46 3.27
C LEU A 94 -9.44 -7.41 2.17
N GLN A 95 -10.34 -6.43 2.30
CA GLN A 95 -10.44 -5.36 1.31
C GLN A 95 -9.36 -4.30 1.55
N LEU A 96 -8.88 -3.74 0.44
CA LEU A 96 -7.85 -2.72 0.43
C LEU A 96 -8.34 -1.47 -0.31
N GLY A 97 -8.27 -0.32 0.37
CA GLY A 97 -8.63 0.98 -0.17
C GLY A 97 -7.45 1.96 -0.18
N ALA A 98 -7.49 2.94 -1.08
CA ALA A 98 -6.68 4.14 -0.99
C ALA A 98 -7.58 5.37 -0.87
N ALA A 99 -7.20 6.30 0.00
CA ALA A 99 -7.82 7.61 0.12
C ALA A 99 -6.71 8.66 0.09
N SER A 100 -6.58 9.47 -0.96
CA SER A 100 -5.52 10.49 -1.08
C SER A 100 -6.05 11.81 -1.60
N ARG A 101 -5.49 12.89 -1.04
CA ARG A 101 -5.86 14.28 -1.30
C ARG A 101 -5.00 14.96 -2.37
N THR A 102 -4.11 14.22 -3.03
CA THR A 102 -3.18 14.77 -4.02
C THR A 102 -3.89 15.55 -5.12
N SER A 103 -3.26 16.65 -5.56
CA SER A 103 -3.73 17.41 -6.72
C SER A 103 -3.30 16.79 -8.06
N ALA A 104 -2.51 15.72 -8.03
CA ALA A 104 -2.05 14.98 -9.21
C ALA A 104 -2.63 13.54 -9.27
N PRO A 105 -3.97 13.37 -9.31
CA PRO A 105 -4.59 12.04 -9.20
C PRO A 105 -4.18 11.08 -10.32
N SER A 106 -4.04 11.58 -11.56
CA SER A 106 -3.60 10.75 -12.69
C SER A 106 -2.16 10.26 -12.52
N LEU A 107 -1.27 11.10 -11.96
CA LEU A 107 0.12 10.73 -11.72
C LEU A 107 0.23 9.70 -10.59
N ALA A 108 -0.55 9.86 -9.51
CA ALA A 108 -0.63 8.91 -8.42
C ALA A 108 -1.13 7.54 -8.87
N ARG A 109 -2.20 7.49 -9.68
CA ARG A 109 -2.69 6.24 -10.28
C ARG A 109 -1.63 5.60 -11.17
N ARG A 110 -0.95 6.41 -11.98
CA ARG A 110 0.14 5.93 -12.83
C ARG A 110 1.31 5.38 -12.02
N MET A 111 1.64 5.98 -10.88
CA MET A 111 2.66 5.47 -9.96
C MET A 111 2.29 4.08 -9.44
N LEU A 112 1.04 3.88 -9.00
CA LEU A 112 0.53 2.59 -8.53
C LEU A 112 0.48 1.52 -9.65
N GLU A 113 0.24 1.91 -10.90
CA GLU A 113 0.30 1.00 -12.05
C GLU A 113 1.72 0.52 -12.33
N LEU A 114 2.70 1.42 -12.21
CA LEU A 114 4.08 1.17 -12.60
C LEU A 114 4.91 0.49 -11.51
N LEU A 115 4.68 0.84 -10.24
CA LEU A 115 5.31 0.17 -9.12
C LEU A 115 4.76 -1.24 -9.00
N ARG A 116 5.64 -2.24 -9.06
CA ARG A 116 5.29 -3.66 -9.00
C ARG A 116 5.60 -4.22 -7.62
N ILE A 117 4.67 -5.01 -7.12
CA ILE A 117 4.79 -5.82 -5.91
C ILE A 117 5.21 -7.22 -6.35
N PRO A 118 6.37 -7.73 -5.91
CA PRO A 118 6.78 -9.09 -6.26
C PRO A 118 5.84 -10.11 -5.63
N THR A 119 5.60 -11.22 -6.33
CA THR A 119 4.83 -12.34 -5.80
C THR A 119 5.71 -13.26 -4.97
N THR A 120 5.08 -14.11 -4.17
CA THR A 120 5.80 -15.13 -3.39
C THR A 120 6.33 -16.26 -4.28
N THR A 121 7.33 -17.00 -3.77
CA THR A 121 7.85 -18.22 -4.41
C THR A 121 6.74 -19.24 -4.66
N GLN A 122 5.80 -19.38 -3.72
CA GLN A 122 4.66 -20.27 -3.86
C GLN A 122 3.77 -19.89 -5.04
N GLU A 123 3.40 -18.60 -5.15
CA GLU A 123 2.60 -18.11 -6.27
C GLU A 123 3.30 -18.30 -7.62
N GLN A 124 4.62 -18.15 -7.64
CA GLN A 124 5.43 -18.38 -8.83
C GLN A 124 5.50 -19.86 -9.24
N ASN A 125 5.52 -20.77 -8.27
CA ASN A 125 5.43 -22.21 -8.48
C ASN A 125 4.03 -22.62 -8.97
N GLU A 126 2.99 -21.87 -8.59
CA GLU A 126 1.62 -21.99 -9.11
C GLU A 126 1.45 -21.35 -10.52
N GLY A 127 2.54 -20.89 -11.14
CA GLY A 127 2.54 -20.31 -12.48
C GLY A 127 2.04 -18.86 -12.57
N LYS A 128 1.86 -18.16 -11.44
CA LYS A 128 1.49 -16.73 -11.44
C LYS A 128 2.67 -15.86 -11.89
N GLU A 129 2.35 -14.68 -12.43
CA GLU A 129 3.35 -13.67 -12.79
C GLU A 129 4.29 -13.37 -11.63
N ALA A 130 5.56 -13.07 -11.94
CA ALA A 130 6.60 -12.85 -10.92
C ALA A 130 6.35 -11.62 -10.04
N SER A 131 5.59 -10.66 -10.53
CA SER A 131 5.20 -9.45 -9.82
C SER A 131 3.91 -8.92 -10.43
N LYS A 132 3.18 -8.06 -9.72
CA LYS A 132 1.95 -7.42 -10.20
C LYS A 132 2.01 -5.92 -9.92
N GLY A 133 1.40 -5.10 -10.76
CA GLY A 133 1.26 -3.66 -10.47
C GLY A 133 0.52 -3.45 -9.14
N ALA A 134 1.00 -2.52 -8.31
CA ALA A 134 0.43 -2.28 -6.99
C ALA A 134 -1.06 -1.90 -7.05
N ILE A 135 -1.46 -1.21 -8.11
CA ILE A 135 -2.87 -0.84 -8.34
C ILE A 135 -3.82 -2.05 -8.32
N ALA A 136 -3.35 -3.23 -8.73
CA ALA A 136 -4.17 -4.45 -8.77
C ALA A 136 -4.49 -5.03 -7.38
N PHE A 137 -3.82 -4.55 -6.33
CA PHE A 137 -4.12 -4.96 -4.95
C PHE A 137 -5.26 -4.12 -4.35
N PHE A 138 -5.47 -2.89 -4.84
CA PHE A 138 -6.49 -1.98 -4.31
C PHE A 138 -7.86 -2.28 -4.92
N ASP A 139 -8.84 -2.58 -4.07
CA ASP A 139 -10.23 -2.79 -4.46
C ASP A 139 -10.95 -1.46 -4.72
N HIS A 140 -10.56 -0.41 -3.99
CA HIS A 140 -11.19 0.91 -4.06
C HIS A 140 -10.15 2.03 -4.04
N LEU A 141 -10.30 3.03 -4.91
CA LEU A 141 -9.36 4.14 -5.07
C LEU A 141 -10.06 5.50 -5.08
N GLU A 142 -10.05 6.19 -3.94
CA GLU A 142 -10.49 7.58 -3.81
C GLU A 142 -9.26 8.50 -3.82
N ILE A 143 -8.93 9.05 -4.99
CA ILE A 143 -7.74 9.90 -5.17
C ILE A 143 -8.18 11.21 -5.84
N TYR A 144 -8.35 12.26 -5.03
CA TYR A 144 -8.71 13.61 -5.48
C TYR A 144 -8.58 14.62 -4.33
N PRO A 145 -8.43 15.93 -4.61
CA PRO A 145 -8.45 16.94 -3.56
C PRO A 145 -9.78 16.97 -2.79
N GLY A 146 -9.71 17.10 -1.46
CA GLY A 146 -10.89 17.29 -0.62
C GLY A 146 -10.69 16.86 0.82
N ASP A 147 -11.78 16.90 1.60
CA ASP A 147 -11.82 16.36 2.97
C ASP A 147 -11.86 14.82 2.92
N LYS A 148 -11.05 14.13 3.73
CA LYS A 148 -11.02 12.66 3.80
C LYS A 148 -12.36 12.06 4.21
N ARG A 149 -13.22 12.78 4.93
CA ARG A 149 -14.59 12.31 5.23
C ARG A 149 -15.40 12.03 3.96
N ARG A 150 -15.19 12.80 2.88
CA ARG A 150 -15.84 12.52 1.58
C ARG A 150 -15.33 11.23 0.96
N HIS A 151 -14.02 11.01 1.02
CA HIS A 151 -13.37 9.80 0.53
C HIS A 151 -13.90 8.57 1.26
N PHE A 152 -13.98 8.63 2.61
CA PHE A 152 -14.48 7.53 3.41
C PHE A 152 -15.96 7.22 3.16
N ARG A 153 -16.81 8.23 2.94
CA ARG A 153 -18.21 7.97 2.53
C ARG A 153 -18.29 7.22 1.20
N ALA A 154 -17.49 7.62 0.20
CA ALA A 154 -17.44 6.93 -1.08
C ALA A 154 -16.84 5.53 -0.96
N LEU A 155 -15.84 5.33 -0.11
CA LEU A 155 -15.29 4.00 0.20
C LEU A 155 -16.36 3.10 0.81
N ALA A 156 -17.09 3.56 1.83
CA ALA A 156 -18.15 2.79 2.49
C ALA A 156 -19.27 2.42 1.52
N GLU A 157 -19.66 3.34 0.64
CA GLU A 157 -20.67 3.07 -0.40
C GLU A 157 -20.21 1.99 -1.39
N LYS A 158 -18.95 2.05 -1.84
CA LYS A 158 -18.40 1.10 -2.83
C LYS A 158 -18.06 -0.26 -2.25
N SER A 159 -17.59 -0.29 -1.00
CA SER A 159 -17.14 -1.53 -0.34
C SER A 159 -18.29 -2.25 0.37
N GLY A 160 -19.33 -1.52 0.79
CA GLY A 160 -20.38 -2.03 1.67
C GLY A 160 -19.90 -2.21 3.12
N VAL A 161 -18.68 -1.81 3.46
CA VAL A 161 -18.10 -1.97 4.80
C VAL A 161 -18.50 -0.78 5.68
N PRO A 162 -19.03 -1.01 6.89
CA PRO A 162 -19.35 0.07 7.82
C PRO A 162 -18.09 0.70 8.40
N PHE A 163 -18.15 1.99 8.77
CA PHE A 163 -16.98 2.74 9.24
C PHE A 163 -16.24 2.10 10.42
N GLY A 164 -16.97 1.48 11.36
CA GLY A 164 -16.38 0.78 12.50
C GLY A 164 -15.52 -0.42 12.12
N GLU A 165 -15.64 -0.93 10.90
CA GLU A 165 -14.87 -2.06 10.35
C GLU A 165 -13.69 -1.59 9.47
N MET A 166 -13.44 -0.28 9.42
CA MET A 166 -12.36 0.31 8.65
C MET A 166 -11.20 0.74 9.55
N LEU A 167 -9.98 0.48 9.07
CA LEU A 167 -8.76 0.96 9.66
C LEU A 167 -7.99 1.80 8.64
N PHE A 168 -7.62 3.01 9.03
CA PHE A 168 -7.00 4.01 8.16
C PHE A 168 -5.58 4.34 8.59
N PHE A 169 -4.64 4.38 7.64
CA PHE A 169 -3.25 4.79 7.86
C PHE A 169 -2.96 6.05 7.06
N ASP A 170 -2.48 7.10 7.73
CA ASP A 170 -2.20 8.41 7.13
C ASP A 170 -1.22 9.16 8.02
N ASP A 171 -0.31 9.94 7.42
CA ASP A 171 0.74 10.66 8.13
C ASP A 171 0.31 12.04 8.65
N GLU A 172 -0.82 12.53 8.18
CA GLU A 172 -1.27 13.88 8.41
C GLU A 172 -2.39 13.92 9.47
N SER A 173 -2.01 14.40 10.66
CA SER A 173 -2.87 14.47 11.84
C SER A 173 -4.24 15.14 11.62
N ARG A 174 -4.35 16.10 10.68
CA ARG A 174 -5.62 16.76 10.39
C ARG A 174 -6.67 15.81 9.79
N ASN A 175 -6.24 14.70 9.19
CA ASN A 175 -7.12 13.70 8.60
C ASN A 175 -7.76 12.79 9.66
N LYS A 176 -7.43 12.95 10.96
CA LYS A 176 -8.12 12.29 12.08
C LYS A 176 -9.61 12.65 12.19
N ASN A 177 -10.06 13.68 11.50
CA ASN A 177 -11.48 14.02 11.42
C ASN A 177 -12.35 12.87 10.86
N VAL A 178 -11.77 11.88 10.15
CA VAL A 178 -12.51 10.68 9.71
C VAL A 178 -13.01 9.83 10.88
N GLU A 179 -12.40 9.96 12.07
CA GLU A 179 -12.83 9.23 13.25
C GLU A 179 -14.22 9.64 13.75
N GLU A 180 -14.71 10.82 13.36
CA GLU A 180 -16.10 11.27 13.57
C GLU A 180 -17.12 10.35 12.87
N LEU A 181 -16.70 9.65 11.81
CA LEU A 181 -17.53 8.69 11.09
C LEU A 181 -17.56 7.31 11.76
N GLY A 182 -16.65 7.04 12.71
CA GLY A 182 -16.46 5.74 13.36
C GLY A 182 -15.24 4.94 12.86
N VAL A 183 -14.50 5.48 11.89
CA VAL A 183 -13.23 4.90 11.42
C VAL A 183 -12.17 4.98 12.53
N VAL A 184 -11.26 4.01 12.59
CA VAL A 184 -10.05 4.12 13.43
C VAL A 184 -8.91 4.62 12.56
N MET A 185 -8.21 5.67 12.99
CA MET A 185 -7.03 6.17 12.29
C MET A 185 -5.74 5.88 13.07
N GLN A 186 -4.79 5.23 12.39
CA GLN A 186 -3.41 5.11 12.81
C GLN A 186 -2.57 6.19 12.13
N LEU A 187 -1.97 7.07 12.95
CA LEU A 187 -1.09 8.14 12.47
C LEU A 187 0.32 7.58 12.22
N VAL A 188 0.76 7.52 10.97
CA VAL A 188 2.08 6.97 10.59
C VAL A 188 3.09 8.09 10.34
N ARG A 189 4.25 8.10 11.02
CA ARG A 189 5.18 9.25 10.88
C ARG A 189 6.22 9.11 9.78
N ASN A 190 6.62 7.89 9.46
CA ASN A 190 7.75 7.59 8.58
C ASN A 190 7.39 6.50 7.56
N GLY A 191 6.18 6.59 6.99
CA GLY A 191 5.61 5.53 6.19
C GLY A 191 5.05 4.39 7.03
N VAL A 192 4.24 3.55 6.39
CA VAL A 192 3.69 2.37 7.04
C VAL A 192 4.74 1.26 7.14
N THR A 193 4.84 0.69 8.34
CA THR A 193 5.62 -0.50 8.64
C THR A 193 4.70 -1.60 9.17
N LYS A 194 5.22 -2.82 9.30
CA LYS A 194 4.46 -3.91 9.93
C LYS A 194 4.05 -3.58 11.38
N GLN A 195 4.90 -2.86 12.11
CA GLN A 195 4.60 -2.41 13.47
C GLN A 195 3.47 -1.37 13.48
N GLU A 196 3.41 -0.49 12.50
CA GLU A 196 2.28 0.44 12.35
C GLU A 196 0.98 -0.32 12.06
N ILE A 197 1.02 -1.35 11.22
CA ILE A 197 -0.15 -2.23 10.98
C ILE A 197 -0.61 -2.87 12.30
N ASP A 198 0.31 -3.47 13.05
CA ASP A 198 0.01 -4.12 14.31
C ASP A 198 -0.60 -3.13 15.32
N ALA A 199 0.02 -1.97 15.50
CA ALA A 199 -0.48 -0.92 16.38
C ALA A 199 -1.88 -0.41 15.96
N GLY A 200 -2.11 -0.23 14.65
CA GLY A 200 -3.40 0.18 14.12
C GLY A 200 -4.50 -0.86 14.36
N VAL A 201 -4.18 -2.14 14.17
CA VAL A 201 -5.12 -3.25 14.42
C VAL A 201 -5.45 -3.35 15.92
N GLU A 202 -4.45 -3.23 16.80
CA GLU A 202 -4.67 -3.21 18.24
C GLU A 202 -5.55 -2.03 18.69
N ALA A 203 -5.30 -0.84 18.15
CA ALA A 203 -6.13 0.35 18.40
C ALA A 203 -7.58 0.14 17.93
N TRP A 204 -7.75 -0.47 16.75
CA TRP A 204 -9.06 -0.79 16.21
C TRP A 204 -9.81 -1.82 17.07
N ARG A 205 -9.13 -2.89 17.50
CA ARG A 205 -9.72 -3.90 18.39
C ARG A 205 -10.14 -3.28 19.71
N LYS A 206 -9.30 -2.43 20.30
CA LYS A 206 -9.59 -1.74 21.56
C LYS A 206 -10.80 -0.82 21.44
N ARG A 207 -10.89 -0.03 20.36
CA ARG A 207 -12.01 0.89 20.14
C ARG A 207 -13.33 0.15 19.91
N ASN A 208 -13.29 -0.99 19.22
CA ASN A 208 -14.47 -1.75 18.83
C ASN A 208 -14.80 -2.94 19.75
N GLY A 209 -14.08 -3.12 20.86
CA GLY A 209 -14.33 -4.22 21.80
C GLY A 209 -13.98 -5.62 21.28
N ARG A 210 -13.09 -5.74 20.30
CA ARG A 210 -12.72 -6.99 19.60
C ARG A 210 -11.45 -7.64 20.15
N LEU A 211 -11.36 -7.75 21.47
CA LEU A 211 -10.20 -8.31 22.18
C LEU A 211 -10.32 -9.82 22.45
N GLN A 212 -11.38 -10.46 21.97
CA GLN A 212 -11.64 -11.89 22.12
C GLN A 212 -11.83 -12.52 20.74
N LYS A 213 -11.60 -13.84 20.65
CA LYS A 213 -11.89 -14.60 19.43
C LYS A 213 -13.40 -14.61 19.20
N GLU A 214 -13.82 -14.31 17.97
CA GLU A 214 -15.20 -14.53 17.56
C GLU A 214 -15.47 -16.05 17.60
N THR A 215 -16.53 -16.47 18.30
CA THR A 215 -16.91 -17.87 18.52
C THR A 215 -17.68 -18.41 17.32
#